data_AF-A0AAW3V9H2-F1
#
_entry.id   AF-A0AAW3V9H2-F1
#
_cell.length_a   1.000
_cell.length_b   1.000
_cell.length_c   1.000
_cell.angle_alpha   90.00
_cell.angle_beta   90.00
_cell.angle_gamma   90.00
#
_symmetry.space_group_name_H-M   'P 1'
#
loop_
_entity.id
_entity.type
_entity.pdbx_description
1 polymer ?
#
loop_
_entity_poly.entity_id
_entity_poly.type
_entity_poly.pdbx_seq_one_letter_code
_entity_poly.pdbx_strand_id
1 'polypeptide(L)'
;MIRKNSEYPLQPPRERGTGRAFAFALVMHALLGFFLYHGIHWQNSTPAGAEAELWTEVPDTAIPRQPPPPPAPVAPAPPLPDEQADIALQEKKRQQQEAARQAQLAEQQRLQKLQAQQEAEAKRQQQLAAEQAAQLAAQKAAAAKQKQLQQQQQQAEKLKQQQLAEQQKQQQLAEQQKQAEAEAQKKADAQKAAKAKAQADAAAQAKKLDAERRARLAQMQGLAGGEGTTGNGLAKSGTGSGSGGTATSPGYADKVRRVVRPNISWGGETEGLETVISVRCSPTGTLLDAQISRGSGNAAWDDAALRAVQRSNPMPQDIDGKTPTSFKITLRPAG
;
A
#
# COMPACT_ATOMS: atom_id res chain seq x y z
N MET A 1 11.97 4.53 49.69
CA MET A 1 13.04 4.57 48.66
C MET A 1 12.86 3.36 47.75
N ILE A 2 12.25 3.53 46.57
CA ILE A 2 11.94 2.43 45.65
C ILE A 2 13.00 2.46 44.54
N ARG A 3 13.91 1.49 44.53
CA ARG A 3 14.89 1.31 43.45
C ARG A 3 14.16 0.82 42.21
N LYS A 4 14.26 1.56 41.10
CA LYS A 4 13.80 1.12 39.79
C LYS A 4 14.91 0.29 39.14
N ASN A 5 14.73 -1.02 39.06
CA ASN A 5 15.56 -1.87 38.21
C ASN A 5 15.18 -1.59 36.74
N SER A 6 16.16 -1.15 35.95
CA SER A 6 16.02 -0.97 34.50
C SER A 6 16.49 -2.24 33.80
N GLU A 7 15.54 -3.12 33.45
CA GLU A 7 15.79 -4.21 32.52
C GLU A 7 15.75 -3.64 31.09
N TYR A 8 16.92 -3.50 30.48
CA TYR A 8 17.04 -3.22 29.04
C TYR A 8 16.89 -4.54 28.28
N PRO A 9 15.99 -4.66 27.29
CA PRO A 9 15.98 -5.83 26.44
C PRO A 9 17.27 -5.86 25.61
N LEU A 10 18.01 -6.96 25.68
CA LEU A 10 19.17 -7.24 24.84
C LEU A 10 18.72 -7.32 23.38
N GLN A 11 18.86 -6.23 22.63
CA GLN A 11 18.65 -6.23 21.18
C GLN A 11 19.97 -6.62 20.50
N PRO A 12 19.99 -7.66 19.65
CA PRO A 12 21.20 -7.99 18.90
C PRO A 12 21.54 -6.84 17.93
N PRO A 13 22.83 -6.51 17.76
CA PRO A 13 23.26 -5.45 16.85
C PRO A 13 22.81 -5.77 15.42
N ARG A 14 22.28 -4.76 14.71
CA ARG A 14 21.92 -4.89 13.30
C ARG A 14 23.17 -5.12 12.47
N GLU A 15 23.33 -6.33 11.95
CA GLU A 15 24.45 -6.68 11.06
C GLU A 15 24.38 -5.86 9.76
N ARG A 16 25.34 -4.94 9.58
CA ARG A 16 25.55 -4.25 8.29
C ARG A 16 26.13 -5.26 7.30
N GLY A 17 25.33 -5.70 6.33
CA GLY A 17 25.86 -6.46 5.18
C GLY A 17 25.00 -7.61 4.66
N THR A 18 23.91 -7.97 5.34
CA THR A 18 23.05 -9.11 4.94
C THR A 18 22.51 -8.97 3.51
N GLY A 19 22.18 -7.75 3.06
CA GLY A 19 21.71 -7.52 1.68
C GLY A 19 22.73 -7.90 0.60
N ARG A 20 24.04 -7.68 0.86
CA ARG A 20 25.10 -8.09 -0.07
C ARG A 20 25.28 -9.60 -0.08
N ALA A 21 25.19 -10.23 1.08
CA ALA A 21 25.25 -11.69 1.18
C ALA A 21 24.08 -12.37 0.45
N PHE A 22 22.86 -11.82 0.56
CA PHE A 22 21.70 -12.30 -0.19
C PHE A 22 21.87 -12.13 -1.70
N ALA A 23 22.44 -11.01 -2.16
CA ALA A 23 22.73 -10.81 -3.57
C ALA A 23 23.75 -11.83 -4.10
N PHE A 24 24.86 -12.06 -3.37
CA PHE A 24 25.84 -13.09 -3.74
C PHE A 24 25.27 -14.50 -3.71
N ALA A 25 24.40 -14.81 -2.74
CA ALA A 25 23.73 -16.10 -2.68
C ALA A 25 22.87 -16.34 -3.93
N LEU A 26 22.07 -15.35 -4.34
CA LEU A 26 21.27 -15.45 -5.57
C LEU A 26 22.12 -15.65 -6.83
N VAL A 27 23.24 -14.92 -6.94
CA VAL A 27 24.19 -15.07 -8.05
C VAL A 27 24.78 -16.47 -8.08
N MET A 28 25.18 -17.03 -6.93
CA MET A 28 25.70 -18.39 -6.86
C MET A 28 24.67 -19.45 -7.25
N HIS A 29 23.41 -19.29 -6.86
CA HIS A 29 22.35 -20.22 -7.27
C HIS A 29 22.04 -20.13 -8.76
N ALA A 30 22.11 -18.93 -9.35
CA ALA A 30 21.95 -18.75 -10.78
C ALA A 30 23.10 -19.41 -11.57
N LEU A 31 24.34 -19.25 -11.11
CA LEU A 31 25.51 -19.91 -11.70
C LEU A 31 25.43 -21.44 -11.59
N LEU A 32 25.01 -21.96 -10.43
CA LEU A 32 24.77 -23.39 -10.23
C LEU A 32 23.72 -23.91 -11.21
N GLY A 33 22.58 -23.22 -11.34
CA GLY A 33 21.52 -23.58 -12.29
C GLY A 33 22.00 -23.57 -13.74
N PHE A 34 22.78 -22.56 -14.13
CA PHE A 34 23.37 -22.48 -15.47
C PHE A 34 24.34 -23.64 -15.74
N PHE A 35 25.20 -23.98 -14.76
CA PHE A 35 26.13 -25.09 -14.87
C PHE A 35 25.42 -26.44 -14.96
N LEU A 36 24.39 -26.68 -14.14
CA LEU A 36 23.57 -27.91 -14.23
C LEU A 36 22.81 -27.99 -15.55
N TYR A 37 22.26 -26.89 -16.05
CA TYR A 37 21.59 -26.86 -17.35
C TYR A 37 22.53 -27.27 -18.48
N HIS A 38 23.73 -26.68 -18.50
CA HIS A 38 24.73 -27.00 -19.53
C HIS A 38 25.32 -28.42 -19.36
N GLY A 39 25.54 -28.87 -18.12
CA GLY A 39 26.07 -30.20 -17.82
C GLY A 39 25.09 -31.33 -18.11
N ILE A 40 23.81 -31.17 -17.76
CA ILE A 40 22.77 -32.16 -18.07
C ILE A 40 22.51 -32.22 -19.57
N HIS A 41 22.59 -31.08 -20.27
CA HIS A 41 22.46 -31.05 -21.72
C HIS A 41 23.55 -31.86 -22.44
N TRP A 42 24.77 -31.92 -21.87
CA TRP A 42 25.85 -32.73 -22.44
C TRP A 42 25.73 -34.24 -22.14
N GLN A 43 25.08 -34.61 -21.03
CA GLN A 43 24.87 -36.02 -20.65
C GLN A 43 23.67 -36.66 -21.35
N ASN A 44 22.81 -35.89 -22.01
CA ASN A 44 21.63 -36.39 -22.73
C ASN A 44 22.00 -36.88 -24.14
N SER A 45 22.92 -37.82 -24.22
CA SER A 45 23.06 -38.68 -25.40
C SER A 45 22.00 -39.78 -25.27
N THR A 46 21.03 -39.81 -26.18
CA THR A 46 20.06 -40.91 -26.25
C THR A 46 20.84 -42.22 -26.32
N PRO A 47 20.66 -43.17 -25.39
CA PRO A 47 21.28 -44.48 -25.53
C PRO A 47 20.73 -45.09 -26.83
N ALA A 48 21.59 -45.20 -27.84
CA ALA A 48 21.31 -46.02 -29.01
C ALA A 48 20.99 -47.42 -28.46
N GLY A 49 19.86 -47.98 -28.91
CA GLY A 49 19.26 -49.20 -28.37
C GLY A 49 20.32 -50.25 -28.07
N ALA A 50 20.49 -50.56 -26.78
CA ALA A 50 21.18 -51.76 -26.38
C ALA A 50 20.22 -52.92 -26.64
N GLU A 51 20.37 -53.51 -27.82
CA GLU A 51 19.73 -54.76 -28.18
C GLU A 51 20.43 -55.84 -27.36
N ALA A 52 19.77 -56.29 -26.29
CA ALA A 52 20.20 -57.46 -25.56
C ALA A 52 19.94 -58.67 -26.47
N GLU A 53 20.95 -59.07 -27.23
CA GLU A 53 20.95 -60.34 -27.93
C GLU A 53 20.81 -61.46 -26.90
N LEU A 54 19.65 -62.12 -26.97
CA LEU A 54 19.26 -63.25 -26.14
C LEU A 54 20.15 -64.44 -26.51
N TRP A 55 21.14 -64.76 -25.68
CA TRP A 55 21.97 -65.94 -25.87
C TRP A 55 21.14 -67.21 -25.72
N THR A 56 20.80 -67.85 -26.84
CA THR A 56 20.55 -69.28 -26.91
C THR A 56 21.15 -69.85 -28.18
N GLU A 57 22.43 -70.21 -28.13
CA GLU A 57 23.02 -71.16 -29.08
C GLU A 57 23.09 -72.53 -28.42
N VAL A 58 22.25 -73.43 -28.92
CA VAL A 58 22.32 -74.88 -28.70
C VAL A 58 23.42 -75.40 -29.63
N PRO A 59 24.45 -76.12 -29.14
CA PRO A 59 25.40 -76.77 -30.04
C PRO A 59 24.72 -77.93 -30.75
N ASP A 60 24.46 -77.75 -32.05
CA ASP A 60 24.10 -78.81 -32.98
C ASP A 60 25.36 -79.63 -33.30
N THR A 61 25.51 -80.78 -32.64
CA THR A 61 26.57 -81.74 -32.95
C THR A 61 26.02 -82.78 -33.92
N ALA A 62 26.33 -82.60 -35.20
CA ALA A 62 26.07 -83.59 -36.23
C ALA A 62 26.96 -84.84 -36.03
N ILE A 63 26.35 -86.00 -35.76
CA ILE A 63 27.00 -87.30 -35.81
C ILE A 63 26.61 -88.00 -37.13
N PRO A 64 27.57 -88.49 -37.94
CA PRO A 64 27.27 -89.23 -39.15
C PRO A 64 26.63 -90.59 -38.84
N ARG A 65 25.49 -90.88 -39.48
CA ARG A 65 24.80 -92.19 -39.43
C ARG A 65 25.55 -93.21 -40.30
N GLN A 66 25.92 -94.35 -39.72
CA GLN A 66 26.32 -95.57 -40.44
C GLN A 66 25.08 -96.41 -40.82
N PRO A 67 25.09 -97.12 -41.97
CA PRO A 67 24.00 -98.00 -42.39
C PRO A 67 24.02 -99.34 -41.62
N PRO A 68 22.85 -100.02 -41.46
CA PRO A 68 22.73 -101.26 -40.69
C PRO A 68 23.10 -102.51 -41.52
N PRO A 69 23.69 -103.56 -40.90
CA PRO A 69 23.80 -104.89 -41.49
C PRO A 69 22.50 -105.73 -41.34
N PRO A 70 22.30 -106.74 -42.21
CA PRO A 70 21.04 -107.48 -42.38
C PRO A 70 20.73 -108.51 -41.27
N PRO A 71 19.49 -109.02 -41.20
CA PRO A 71 18.96 -109.71 -40.03
C PRO A 71 19.26 -111.21 -40.04
N ALA A 72 19.41 -111.78 -38.83
CA ALA A 72 19.33 -113.22 -38.60
C ALA A 72 18.10 -113.54 -37.72
N PRO A 73 17.28 -114.55 -38.06
CA PRO A 73 16.00 -114.81 -37.43
C PRO A 73 16.14 -115.76 -36.23
N VAL A 74 15.45 -115.49 -35.13
CA VAL A 74 15.22 -116.51 -34.09
C VAL A 74 13.86 -116.32 -33.41
N ALA A 75 13.00 -117.31 -33.65
CA ALA A 75 11.93 -117.90 -32.84
C ALA A 75 11.00 -117.02 -31.96
N PRO A 76 9.66 -117.18 -32.07
CA PRO A 76 8.71 -116.59 -31.15
C PRO A 76 8.70 -117.39 -29.83
N ALA A 77 8.91 -116.68 -28.72
CA ALA A 77 8.66 -117.16 -27.36
C ALA A 77 7.25 -116.71 -26.90
N PRO A 78 6.56 -117.50 -26.06
CA PRO A 78 5.12 -117.42 -25.83
C PRO A 78 4.69 -116.17 -25.05
N PRO A 79 3.43 -115.71 -25.21
CA PRO A 79 2.92 -114.54 -24.49
C PRO A 79 2.76 -114.87 -23.01
N LEU A 80 3.38 -114.05 -22.16
CA LEU A 80 3.11 -114.00 -20.72
C LEU A 80 2.13 -112.85 -20.44
N PRO A 81 1.33 -112.92 -19.36
CA PRO A 81 -0.01 -112.33 -19.27
C PRO A 81 -0.05 -110.79 -19.23
N ASP A 82 -0.99 -110.19 -19.96
CA ASP A 82 -1.18 -108.74 -20.17
C ASP A 82 -1.50 -107.89 -18.90
N GLU A 83 -1.75 -108.50 -17.74
CA GLU A 83 -2.23 -107.76 -16.54
C GLU A 83 -1.19 -106.86 -15.87
N GLN A 84 0.12 -107.17 -15.94
CA GLN A 84 1.15 -106.39 -15.20
C GLN A 84 1.53 -105.07 -15.87
N ALA A 85 1.42 -104.98 -17.19
CA ALA A 85 1.66 -103.74 -17.94
C ALA A 85 0.53 -102.71 -17.71
N ASP A 86 -0.72 -103.19 -17.62
CA ASP A 86 -1.89 -102.35 -17.36
C ASP A 86 -1.88 -101.76 -15.94
N ILE A 87 -1.40 -102.51 -14.93
CA ILE A 87 -1.24 -102.01 -13.55
C ILE A 87 -0.18 -100.90 -13.50
N ALA A 88 0.97 -101.07 -14.16
CA ALA A 88 2.02 -100.05 -14.20
C ALA A 88 1.56 -98.76 -14.92
N LEU A 89 0.75 -98.89 -15.97
CA LEU A 89 0.14 -97.76 -16.67
C LEU A 89 -0.90 -97.03 -15.79
N GLN A 90 -1.69 -97.77 -15.02
CA GLN A 90 -2.67 -97.19 -14.09
C GLN A 90 -2.01 -96.42 -12.93
N GLU A 91 -0.94 -96.96 -12.35
CA GLU A 91 -0.16 -96.27 -11.31
C GLU A 91 0.51 -95.00 -11.85
N LYS A 92 1.12 -95.05 -13.04
CA LYS A 92 1.71 -93.87 -13.69
C LYS A 92 0.68 -92.79 -13.97
N LYS A 93 -0.54 -93.17 -14.41
CA LYS A 93 -1.65 -92.23 -14.63
C LYS A 93 -2.12 -91.58 -13.32
N ARG A 94 -2.18 -92.33 -12.22
CA ARG A 94 -2.51 -91.81 -10.89
C ARG A 94 -1.44 -90.84 -10.37
N GLN A 95 -0.15 -91.18 -10.51
CA GLN A 95 0.95 -90.28 -10.16
C GLN A 95 0.93 -88.99 -10.98
N GLN A 96 0.65 -89.07 -12.30
CA GLN A 96 0.48 -87.89 -13.15
C GLN A 96 -0.71 -87.03 -12.72
N GLN A 97 -1.84 -87.62 -12.33
CA GLN A 97 -3.00 -86.89 -11.82
C GLN A 97 -2.72 -86.22 -10.47
N GLU A 98 -2.00 -86.88 -9.56
CA GLU A 98 -1.57 -86.29 -8.28
C GLU A 98 -0.59 -85.14 -8.50
N ALA A 99 0.40 -85.30 -9.39
CA ALA A 99 1.32 -84.24 -9.78
C ALA A 99 0.60 -83.05 -10.43
N ALA A 100 -0.39 -83.29 -11.30
CA ALA A 100 -1.20 -82.24 -11.91
C ALA A 100 -2.04 -81.48 -10.87
N ARG A 101 -2.65 -82.18 -9.89
CA ARG A 101 -3.38 -81.53 -8.78
C ARG A 101 -2.45 -80.69 -7.90
N GLN A 102 -1.26 -81.20 -7.58
CA GLN A 102 -0.26 -80.43 -6.83
C GLN A 102 0.21 -79.20 -7.60
N ALA A 103 0.42 -79.32 -8.92
CA ALA A 103 0.79 -78.19 -9.77
C ALA A 103 -0.32 -77.12 -9.81
N GLN A 104 -1.59 -77.52 -9.94
CA GLN A 104 -2.74 -76.59 -9.89
C GLN A 104 -2.84 -75.87 -8.53
N LEU A 105 -2.63 -76.57 -7.42
CA LEU A 105 -2.61 -75.95 -6.09
C LEU A 105 -1.45 -74.98 -5.93
N ALA A 106 -0.26 -75.33 -6.42
CA ALA A 106 0.90 -74.44 -6.40
C ALA A 106 0.68 -73.19 -7.26
N GLU A 107 0.05 -73.32 -8.43
CA GLU A 107 -0.34 -72.20 -9.27
C GLU A 107 -1.38 -71.31 -8.59
N GLN A 108 -2.42 -71.89 -7.98
CA GLN A 108 -3.43 -71.14 -7.24
C GLN A 108 -2.82 -70.38 -6.05
N GLN A 109 -1.88 -70.99 -5.31
CA GLN A 109 -1.15 -70.33 -4.23
C GLN A 109 -0.26 -69.20 -4.74
N ARG A 110 0.41 -69.37 -5.89
CA ARG A 110 1.20 -68.30 -6.53
C ARG A 110 0.33 -67.12 -6.94
N LEU A 111 -0.84 -67.38 -7.55
CA LEU A 111 -1.79 -66.33 -7.92
C LEU A 111 -2.35 -65.60 -6.69
N GLN A 112 -2.72 -66.32 -5.63
CA GLN A 112 -3.16 -65.70 -4.37
C GLN A 112 -2.05 -64.84 -3.74
N LYS A 113 -0.81 -65.31 -3.74
CA LYS A 113 0.33 -64.53 -3.22
C LYS A 113 0.60 -63.27 -4.06
N LEU A 114 0.47 -63.36 -5.38
CA LEU A 114 0.65 -62.23 -6.28
C LEU A 114 -0.48 -61.20 -6.12
N GLN A 115 -1.73 -61.65 -5.99
CA GLN A 115 -2.88 -60.79 -5.67
C GLN A 115 -2.71 -60.10 -4.31
N ALA A 116 -2.28 -60.84 -3.27
CA ALA A 116 -2.02 -60.27 -1.95
C ALA A 116 -0.87 -59.23 -1.98
N GLN A 117 0.18 -59.46 -2.78
CA GLN A 117 1.26 -58.49 -2.98
C GLN A 117 0.76 -57.22 -3.69
N GLN A 118 -0.03 -57.36 -4.76
CA GLN A 118 -0.62 -56.21 -5.46
C GLN A 118 -1.57 -55.41 -4.56
N GLU A 119 -2.41 -56.07 -3.76
CA GLU A 119 -3.30 -55.39 -2.83
C GLU A 119 -2.51 -54.67 -1.72
N ALA A 120 -1.46 -55.29 -1.19
CA ALA A 120 -0.59 -54.67 -0.19
C ALA A 120 0.16 -53.45 -0.76
N GLU A 121 0.63 -53.53 -2.01
CA GLU A 121 1.27 -52.40 -2.68
C GLU A 121 0.26 -51.28 -2.97
N ALA A 122 -0.93 -51.61 -3.47
CA ALA A 122 -2.01 -50.64 -3.69
C ALA A 122 -2.41 -49.93 -2.39
N LYS A 123 -2.55 -50.67 -1.28
CA LYS A 123 -2.80 -50.10 0.05
C LYS A 123 -1.67 -49.19 0.50
N ARG A 124 -0.41 -49.58 0.28
CA ARG A 124 0.76 -48.75 0.62
C ARG A 124 0.81 -47.47 -0.21
N GLN A 125 0.53 -47.55 -1.52
CA GLN A 125 0.46 -46.38 -2.40
C GLN A 125 -0.70 -45.45 -1.99
N GLN A 126 -1.87 -45.98 -1.65
CA GLN A 126 -3.00 -45.20 -1.13
C GLN A 126 -2.67 -44.51 0.19
N GLN A 127 -1.97 -45.19 1.11
CA GLN A 127 -1.53 -44.60 2.38
C GLN A 127 -0.53 -43.46 2.16
N LEU A 128 0.47 -43.65 1.29
CA LEU A 128 1.43 -42.60 0.94
C LEU A 128 0.75 -41.40 0.27
N ALA A 129 -0.19 -41.64 -0.65
CA ALA A 129 -0.96 -40.57 -1.28
C ALA A 129 -1.85 -39.83 -0.26
N ALA A 130 -2.49 -40.54 0.67
CA ALA A 130 -3.28 -39.94 1.74
C ALA A 130 -2.40 -39.12 2.71
N GLU A 131 -1.21 -39.61 3.06
CA GLU A 131 -0.26 -38.90 3.92
C GLU A 131 0.27 -37.63 3.23
N GLN A 132 0.65 -37.70 1.95
CA GLN A 132 1.05 -36.53 1.17
C GLN A 132 -0.09 -35.51 1.05
N ALA A 133 -1.32 -35.97 0.80
CA ALA A 133 -2.49 -35.10 0.76
C ALA A 133 -2.76 -34.43 2.12
N ALA A 134 -2.62 -35.16 3.23
CA ALA A 134 -2.76 -34.63 4.59
C ALA A 134 -1.66 -33.61 4.92
N GLN A 135 -0.40 -33.87 4.53
CA GLN A 135 0.72 -32.94 4.72
C GLN A 135 0.52 -31.65 3.89
N LEU A 136 0.09 -31.76 2.64
CA LEU A 136 -0.21 -30.60 1.79
C LEU A 136 -1.41 -29.80 2.33
N ALA A 137 -2.45 -30.46 2.82
CA ALA A 137 -3.58 -29.81 3.46
C ALA A 137 -3.16 -29.09 4.74
N ALA A 138 -2.32 -29.73 5.57
CA ALA A 138 -1.77 -29.12 6.80
C ALA A 138 -0.87 -27.91 6.49
N GLN A 139 0.00 -28.00 5.48
CA GLN A 139 0.83 -26.87 5.03
C GLN A 139 -0.02 -25.72 4.50
N LYS A 140 -1.05 -25.99 3.69
CA LYS A 140 -1.98 -24.97 3.20
C LYS A 140 -2.77 -24.31 4.33
N ALA A 141 -3.25 -25.09 5.30
CA ALA A 141 -3.92 -24.57 6.49
C ALA A 141 -2.98 -23.71 7.35
N ALA A 142 -1.73 -24.15 7.56
CA ALA A 142 -0.72 -23.38 8.28
C ALA A 142 -0.38 -22.07 7.55
N ALA A 143 -0.18 -22.09 6.24
CA ALA A 143 0.08 -20.91 5.42
C ALA A 143 -1.11 -19.94 5.42
N ALA A 144 -2.34 -20.45 5.32
CA ALA A 144 -3.56 -19.64 5.40
C ALA A 144 -3.68 -18.96 6.77
N LYS A 145 -3.43 -19.70 7.86
CA LYS A 145 -3.45 -19.16 9.22
C LYS A 145 -2.36 -18.11 9.44
N GLN A 146 -1.15 -18.33 8.91
CA GLN A 146 -0.05 -17.37 8.98
C GLN A 146 -0.39 -16.09 8.20
N LYS A 147 -0.97 -16.21 7.00
CA LYS A 147 -1.43 -15.07 6.21
C LYS A 147 -2.54 -14.30 6.91
N GLN A 148 -3.51 -14.99 7.52
CA GLN A 148 -4.57 -14.36 8.29
C GLN A 148 -4.04 -13.62 9.53
N LEU A 149 -3.09 -14.22 10.25
CA LEU A 149 -2.45 -13.58 11.40
C LEU A 149 -1.64 -12.35 10.97
N GLN A 150 -0.91 -12.43 9.86
CA GLN A 150 -0.16 -11.29 9.32
C GLN A 150 -1.09 -10.16 8.88
N GLN A 151 -2.22 -10.48 8.23
CA GLN A 151 -3.24 -9.49 7.87
C GLN A 151 -3.86 -8.83 9.12
N GLN A 152 -4.16 -9.60 10.16
CA GLN A 152 -4.66 -9.04 11.43
C GLN A 152 -3.62 -8.14 12.09
N GLN A 153 -2.34 -8.52 12.11
CA GLN A 153 -1.26 -7.68 12.64
C GLN A 153 -1.11 -6.39 11.84
N GLN A 154 -1.13 -6.45 10.51
CA GLN A 154 -1.07 -5.26 9.65
C GLN A 154 -2.28 -4.33 9.86
N GLN A 155 -3.48 -4.90 10.01
CA GLN A 155 -4.68 -4.11 10.31
C GLN A 155 -4.61 -3.48 11.71
N ALA A 156 -4.17 -4.23 12.71
CA ALA A 156 -3.99 -3.73 14.07
C ALA A 156 -2.92 -2.65 14.14
N GLU A 157 -1.80 -2.81 13.44
CA GLU A 157 -0.74 -1.81 13.37
C GLU A 157 -1.20 -0.55 12.62
N LYS A 158 -1.95 -0.70 11.52
CA LYS A 158 -2.55 0.43 10.81
C LYS A 158 -3.56 1.18 11.67
N LEU A 159 -4.43 0.47 12.39
CA LEU A 159 -5.37 1.07 13.35
C LEU A 159 -4.64 1.80 14.47
N LYS A 160 -3.58 1.20 15.02
CA LYS A 160 -2.75 1.83 16.06
C LYS A 160 -2.02 3.07 15.54
N GLN A 161 -1.49 3.04 14.32
CA GLN A 161 -0.88 4.20 13.67
C GLN A 161 -1.91 5.32 13.41
N GLN A 162 -3.11 4.97 12.96
CA GLN A 162 -4.20 5.93 12.77
C GLN A 162 -4.63 6.57 14.09
N GLN A 163 -4.80 5.78 15.15
CA GLN A 163 -5.12 6.29 16.49
C GLN A 163 -4.01 7.19 17.04
N LEU A 164 -2.74 6.81 16.86
CA LEU A 164 -1.61 7.63 17.30
C LEU A 164 -1.54 8.96 16.51
N ALA A 165 -1.74 8.91 15.20
CA ALA A 165 -1.76 10.10 14.36
C ALA A 165 -2.94 11.03 14.71
N GLU A 166 -4.13 10.47 14.98
CA GLU A 166 -5.29 11.23 15.41
C GLU A 166 -5.08 11.83 16.81
N GLN A 167 -4.51 11.07 17.74
CA GLN A 167 -4.15 11.57 19.07
C GLN A 167 -3.10 12.69 19.00
N GLN A 168 -2.06 12.54 18.16
CA GLN A 168 -1.07 13.59 17.93
C GLN A 168 -1.71 14.84 17.31
N LYS A 169 -2.61 14.67 16.34
CA LYS A 169 -3.35 15.80 15.73
C LYS A 169 -4.25 16.50 16.75
N GLN A 170 -4.93 15.75 17.61
CA GLN A 170 -5.74 16.32 18.69
C GLN A 170 -4.87 17.06 19.73
N GLN A 171 -3.73 16.49 20.11
CA GLN A 171 -2.77 17.16 21.02
C GLN A 171 -2.21 18.44 20.41
N GLN A 172 -1.81 18.42 19.13
CA GLN A 172 -1.34 19.61 18.42
C GLN A 172 -2.44 20.67 18.32
N LEU A 173 -3.68 20.28 18.03
CA LEU A 173 -4.81 21.21 17.97
C LEU A 173 -5.09 21.82 19.35
N ALA A 174 -5.09 21.01 20.42
CA ALA A 174 -5.28 21.48 21.79
C ALA A 174 -4.14 22.41 22.23
N GLU A 175 -2.90 22.11 21.86
CA GLU A 175 -1.75 22.96 22.17
C GLU A 175 -1.80 24.28 21.38
N GLN A 176 -2.16 24.25 20.10
CA GLN A 176 -2.37 25.46 19.29
C GLN A 176 -3.51 26.32 19.85
N GLN A 177 -4.64 25.71 20.26
CA GLN A 177 -5.74 26.42 20.91
C GLN A 177 -5.27 27.08 22.21
N LYS A 178 -4.54 26.34 23.06
CA LYS A 178 -4.01 26.87 24.32
C LYS A 178 -3.00 28.00 24.10
N GLN A 179 -2.16 27.91 23.06
CA GLN A 179 -1.23 28.98 22.68
C GLN A 179 -1.99 30.21 22.15
N ALA A 180 -3.00 30.01 21.30
CA ALA A 180 -3.83 31.09 20.76
C ALA A 180 -4.64 31.81 21.87
N GLU A 181 -5.22 31.07 22.82
CA GLU A 181 -5.89 31.63 23.99
C GLU A 181 -4.92 32.39 24.88
N ALA A 182 -3.73 31.84 25.15
CA ALA A 182 -2.70 32.53 25.93
C ALA A 182 -2.22 33.82 25.24
N GLU A 183 -2.05 33.81 23.92
CA GLU A 183 -1.67 35.00 23.15
C GLU A 183 -2.80 36.03 23.11
N ALA A 184 -4.05 35.59 22.92
CA ALA A 184 -5.22 36.46 22.97
C ALA A 184 -5.38 37.12 24.34
N GLN A 185 -5.17 36.36 25.42
CA GLN A 185 -5.24 36.89 26.79
C GLN A 185 -4.10 37.87 27.06
N LYS A 186 -2.86 37.57 26.65
CA LYS A 186 -1.74 38.53 26.72
C LYS A 186 -2.03 39.82 25.95
N LYS A 187 -2.61 39.73 24.74
CA LYS A 187 -3.00 40.92 23.95
C LYS A 187 -4.12 41.70 24.62
N ALA A 188 -5.11 41.02 25.20
CA ALA A 188 -6.21 41.66 25.93
C ALA A 188 -5.71 42.38 27.20
N ASP A 189 -4.84 41.74 27.98
CA ASP A 189 -4.25 42.32 29.18
C ASP A 189 -3.33 43.51 28.84
N ALA A 190 -2.53 43.39 27.78
CA ALA A 190 -1.71 44.50 27.27
C ALA A 190 -2.57 45.68 26.79
N GLN A 191 -3.69 45.44 26.09
CA GLN A 191 -4.62 46.50 25.69
C GLN A 191 -5.32 47.15 26.89
N LYS A 192 -5.72 46.37 27.91
CA LYS A 192 -6.30 46.91 29.14
C LYS A 192 -5.29 47.77 29.89
N ALA A 193 -4.05 47.31 30.02
CA ALA A 193 -2.97 48.07 30.64
C ALA A 193 -2.65 49.37 29.88
N ALA A 194 -2.58 49.31 28.54
CA ALA A 194 -2.35 50.49 27.70
C ALA A 194 -3.50 51.51 27.79
N LYS A 195 -4.77 51.04 27.77
CA LYS A 195 -5.94 51.91 27.97
C LYS A 195 -5.97 52.54 29.36
N ALA A 196 -5.67 51.77 30.40
CA ALA A 196 -5.60 52.29 31.77
C ALA A 196 -4.51 53.36 31.91
N LYS A 197 -3.32 53.13 31.32
CA LYS A 197 -2.25 54.12 31.30
C LYS A 197 -2.63 55.38 30.52
N ALA A 198 -3.22 55.24 29.34
CA ALA A 198 -3.68 56.37 28.54
C ALA A 198 -4.78 57.19 29.25
N GLN A 199 -5.71 56.54 29.95
CA GLN A 199 -6.72 57.22 30.76
C GLN A 199 -6.11 57.95 31.96
N ALA A 200 -5.12 57.36 32.63
CA ALA A 200 -4.40 58.01 33.73
C ALA A 200 -3.61 59.23 33.24
N ASP A 201 -2.90 59.11 32.12
CA ASP A 201 -2.15 60.21 31.49
C ASP A 201 -3.10 61.33 31.04
N ALA A 202 -4.24 61.00 30.41
CA ALA A 202 -5.26 61.98 30.02
C ALA A 202 -5.88 62.69 31.24
N ALA A 203 -6.18 61.97 32.32
CA ALA A 203 -6.69 62.56 33.55
C ALA A 203 -5.64 63.47 34.22
N ALA A 204 -4.37 63.09 34.21
CA ALA A 204 -3.29 63.92 34.72
C ALA A 204 -3.09 65.19 33.88
N GLN A 205 -3.14 65.08 32.54
CA GLN A 205 -3.10 66.23 31.63
C GLN A 205 -4.30 67.15 31.84
N ALA A 206 -5.51 66.62 31.95
CA ALA A 206 -6.71 67.42 32.22
C ALA A 206 -6.61 68.21 33.52
N LYS A 207 -6.07 67.60 34.60
CA LYS A 207 -5.81 68.30 35.87
C LYS A 207 -4.78 69.42 35.71
N LYS A 208 -3.70 69.20 34.96
CA LYS A 208 -2.68 70.23 34.68
C LYS A 208 -3.27 71.40 33.88
N LEU A 209 -4.07 71.09 32.86
CA LEU A 209 -4.68 72.08 31.97
C LEU A 209 -5.76 72.90 32.68
N ASP A 210 -6.53 72.31 33.61
CA ASP A 210 -7.46 73.04 34.48
C ASP A 210 -6.72 73.99 35.43
N ALA A 211 -5.60 73.54 36.01
CA ALA A 211 -4.75 74.38 36.84
C ALA A 211 -4.17 75.58 36.06
N GLU A 212 -3.65 75.35 34.84
CA GLU A 212 -3.19 76.42 33.95
C GLU A 212 -4.30 77.38 33.54
N ARG A 213 -5.50 76.87 33.21
CA ARG A 213 -6.66 77.72 32.87
C ARG A 213 -7.04 78.60 34.05
N ARG A 214 -7.10 78.06 35.27
CA ARG A 214 -7.33 78.85 36.49
C ARG A 214 -6.24 79.91 36.69
N ALA A 215 -4.97 79.56 36.50
CA ALA A 215 -3.86 80.52 36.60
C ALA A 215 -3.97 81.64 35.56
N ARG A 216 -4.30 81.31 34.30
CA ARG A 216 -4.49 82.29 33.21
C ARG A 216 -5.71 83.18 33.44
N LEU A 217 -6.81 82.63 33.97
CA LEU A 217 -7.99 83.43 34.34
C LEU A 217 -7.68 84.37 35.50
N ALA A 218 -6.93 83.94 36.51
CA ALA A 218 -6.46 84.81 37.59
C ALA A 218 -5.55 85.93 37.07
N GLN A 219 -4.67 85.61 36.10
CA GLN A 219 -3.82 86.60 35.43
C GLN A 219 -4.64 87.59 34.58
N MET A 220 -5.65 87.13 33.83
CA MET A 220 -6.59 88.00 33.09
C MET A 220 -7.48 88.82 34.01
N GLN A 221 -7.89 88.31 35.18
CA GLN A 221 -8.61 89.10 36.17
C GLN A 221 -7.73 90.21 36.77
N GLY A 222 -6.40 90.03 36.73
CA GLY A 222 -5.41 91.09 36.93
C GLY A 222 -5.11 91.96 35.70
N LEU A 223 -5.62 91.60 34.52
CA LEU A 223 -5.38 92.26 33.23
C LEU A 223 -6.70 92.68 32.54
N ALA A 224 -7.79 92.84 33.30
CA ALA A 224 -9.13 93.16 32.81
C ALA A 224 -9.29 94.66 32.50
N GLY A 225 -8.49 95.13 31.55
CA GLY A 225 -8.74 96.31 30.74
C GLY A 225 -8.27 96.02 29.32
N GLY A 226 -9.13 95.47 28.46
CA GLY A 226 -8.78 95.23 27.05
C GLY A 226 -9.68 94.22 26.33
N GLU A 227 -10.39 94.73 25.33
CA GLU A 227 -11.43 94.14 24.48
C GLU A 227 -10.89 93.22 23.35
N GLY A 228 -11.72 92.28 22.86
CA GLY A 228 -11.63 91.84 21.46
C GLY A 228 -11.75 90.32 21.15
N THR A 229 -12.92 89.96 20.61
CA THR A 229 -13.15 89.25 19.32
C THR A 229 -12.88 87.73 19.11
N THR A 230 -13.99 87.02 18.83
CA THR A 230 -14.29 86.00 17.77
C THR A 230 -13.39 84.79 17.45
N GLY A 231 -14.01 83.60 17.29
CA GLY A 231 -13.51 82.57 16.37
C GLY A 231 -14.09 81.15 16.48
N ASN A 232 -15.09 80.86 15.65
CA ASN A 232 -15.71 79.58 15.24
C ASN A 232 -15.01 78.23 15.58
N GLY A 233 -15.84 77.27 16.05
CA GLY A 233 -15.72 75.87 15.64
C GLY A 233 -16.58 75.59 14.41
N LEU A 234 -16.31 74.51 13.67
CA LEU A 234 -17.30 73.65 13.01
C LEU A 234 -16.61 72.45 12.32
N ALA A 235 -17.34 71.35 12.25
CA ALA A 235 -16.93 69.98 11.95
C ALA A 235 -16.42 69.73 10.51
N LYS A 236 -15.48 68.78 10.38
CA LYS A 236 -15.05 68.24 9.08
C LYS A 236 -15.85 66.98 8.74
N SER A 237 -16.86 67.18 7.90
CA SER A 237 -17.63 66.17 7.18
C SER A 237 -16.73 65.36 6.23
N GLY A 238 -16.94 64.04 6.20
CA GLY A 238 -16.45 63.17 5.16
C GLY A 238 -17.45 63.12 4.00
N THR A 239 -16.96 63.09 2.77
CA THR A 239 -17.70 62.64 1.58
C THR A 239 -16.71 62.53 0.41
N GLY A 240 -16.36 61.29 0.06
CA GLY A 240 -15.61 60.98 -1.15
C GLY A 240 -16.57 60.38 -2.17
N SER A 241 -16.99 61.20 -3.12
CA SER A 241 -17.90 60.89 -4.22
C SER A 241 -17.24 59.95 -5.23
N GLY A 242 -17.93 58.87 -5.59
CA GLY A 242 -17.59 57.98 -6.69
C GLY A 242 -18.16 58.48 -8.02
N SER A 243 -17.43 58.22 -9.11
CA SER A 243 -17.89 58.46 -10.48
C SER A 243 -17.79 57.19 -11.31
N GLY A 244 -18.95 56.61 -11.60
CA GLY A 244 -19.41 56.29 -12.95
C GLY A 244 -18.57 55.38 -13.86
N GLY A 245 -18.87 54.08 -13.83
CA GLY A 245 -18.59 53.15 -14.91
C GLY A 245 -19.43 51.89 -14.72
N THR A 246 -20.22 51.52 -15.72
CA THR A 246 -21.15 50.39 -15.69
C THR A 246 -20.54 49.10 -15.15
N ALA A 247 -21.24 48.54 -14.15
CA ALA A 247 -21.22 47.17 -13.64
C ALA A 247 -20.06 46.72 -12.72
N THR A 248 -19.48 47.63 -11.94
CA THR A 248 -18.85 47.27 -10.65
C THR A 248 -18.72 48.53 -9.81
N SER A 249 -19.20 48.55 -8.56
CA SER A 249 -19.00 49.75 -7.74
C SER A 249 -17.51 50.05 -7.55
N PRO A 250 -17.11 51.34 -7.47
CA PRO A 250 -15.76 51.71 -7.09
C PRO A 250 -15.38 51.02 -5.75
N GLY A 251 -14.39 50.12 -5.82
CA GLY A 251 -13.93 49.33 -4.66
C GLY A 251 -14.45 47.88 -4.58
N TYR A 252 -15.35 47.45 -5.47
CA TYR A 252 -15.77 46.04 -5.51
C TYR A 252 -14.62 45.09 -5.85
N ALA A 253 -13.76 45.48 -6.80
CA ALA A 253 -12.57 44.70 -7.14
C ALA A 253 -11.66 44.47 -5.92
N ASP A 254 -11.55 45.45 -5.01
CA ASP A 254 -10.77 45.31 -3.77
C ASP A 254 -11.47 44.42 -2.74
N LYS A 255 -12.80 44.42 -2.68
CA LYS A 255 -13.57 43.45 -1.88
C LYS A 255 -13.33 42.03 -2.38
N VAL A 256 -13.45 41.80 -3.69
CA VAL A 256 -13.20 40.48 -4.28
C VAL A 256 -11.75 40.05 -4.05
N ARG A 257 -10.77 40.94 -4.27
CA ARG A 257 -9.36 40.65 -3.99
C ARG A 257 -9.12 40.28 -2.53
N ARG A 258 -9.79 40.93 -1.58
CA ARG A 258 -9.66 40.62 -0.14
C ARG A 258 -10.17 39.22 0.21
N VAL A 259 -11.19 38.74 -0.48
CA VAL A 259 -11.74 37.38 -0.30
C VAL A 259 -10.90 36.35 -1.04
N VAL A 260 -10.43 36.67 -2.25
CA VAL A 260 -9.69 35.73 -3.11
C VAL A 260 -8.23 35.57 -2.66
N ARG A 261 -7.56 36.65 -2.26
CA ARG A 261 -6.13 36.65 -1.89
C ARG A 261 -5.74 35.63 -0.81
N PRO A 262 -6.46 35.48 0.32
CA PRO A 262 -6.11 34.45 1.32
C PRO A 262 -6.29 33.01 0.81
N ASN A 263 -7.06 32.82 -0.26
CA ASN A 263 -7.28 31.50 -0.87
C ASN A 263 -6.24 31.13 -1.94
N ILE A 264 -5.32 32.04 -2.27
CA ILE A 264 -4.21 31.80 -3.21
C ILE A 264 -3.11 31.04 -2.48
N SER A 265 -2.91 29.79 -2.88
CA SER A 265 -1.77 28.97 -2.45
C SER A 265 -0.68 29.00 -3.53
N TRP A 266 0.31 29.86 -3.37
CA TRP A 266 1.46 29.97 -4.29
C TRP A 266 2.76 30.00 -3.48
N GLY A 267 3.78 29.28 -3.96
CA GLY A 267 5.10 29.21 -3.34
C GLY A 267 6.26 29.35 -4.32
N GLY A 268 6.01 29.87 -5.52
CA GLY A 268 7.02 30.10 -6.56
C GLY A 268 7.42 31.58 -6.66
N GLU A 269 8.05 31.95 -7.77
CA GLU A 269 8.45 33.33 -8.07
C GLU A 269 7.26 34.29 -8.07
N THR A 270 7.45 35.48 -7.52
CA THR A 270 6.37 36.47 -7.31
C THR A 270 6.48 37.69 -8.22
N GLU A 271 7.64 37.91 -8.82
CA GLU A 271 7.90 39.08 -9.67
C GLU A 271 7.31 38.89 -11.08
N GLY A 272 6.69 39.97 -11.60
CA GLY A 272 6.23 40.02 -12.99
C GLY A 272 5.00 39.17 -13.35
N LEU A 273 4.49 38.32 -12.45
CA LEU A 273 3.33 37.48 -12.75
C LEU A 273 2.01 38.23 -12.55
N GLU A 274 1.21 38.31 -13.61
CA GLU A 274 -0.11 38.91 -13.60
C GLU A 274 -1.10 38.07 -14.40
N THR A 275 -2.17 37.60 -13.75
CA THR A 275 -3.24 36.84 -14.41
C THR A 275 -4.53 37.62 -14.33
N VAL A 276 -5.21 37.77 -15.47
CA VAL A 276 -6.54 38.38 -15.54
C VAL A 276 -7.57 37.27 -15.74
N ILE A 277 -8.50 37.15 -14.80
CA ILE A 277 -9.58 36.15 -14.83
C ILE A 277 -10.90 36.89 -15.04
N SER A 278 -11.69 36.43 -16.02
CA SER A 278 -13.07 36.85 -16.20
C SER A 278 -13.97 35.94 -15.39
N VAL A 279 -14.78 36.53 -14.52
CA VAL A 279 -15.65 35.82 -13.58
C VAL A 279 -17.10 36.14 -13.90
N ARG A 280 -17.96 35.11 -13.94
CA ARG A 280 -19.40 35.22 -14.09
C ARG A 280 -20.09 34.70 -12.84
N CYS A 281 -21.01 35.48 -12.29
CA CYS A 281 -21.68 35.16 -11.04
C CYS A 281 -23.19 35.41 -11.14
N SER A 282 -23.94 34.69 -10.31
CA SER A 282 -25.34 34.98 -10.02
C SER A 282 -25.45 36.29 -9.20
N PRO A 283 -26.57 37.03 -9.25
CA PRO A 283 -26.83 38.16 -8.36
C PRO A 283 -26.69 37.83 -6.86
N THR A 284 -26.82 36.56 -6.48
CA THR A 284 -26.63 36.04 -5.11
C THR A 284 -25.16 35.88 -4.70
N GLY A 285 -24.21 36.05 -5.63
CA GLY A 285 -22.77 35.85 -5.40
C GLY A 285 -22.27 34.44 -5.74
N THR A 286 -23.16 33.51 -6.09
CA THR A 286 -22.76 32.16 -6.51
C THR A 286 -21.94 32.22 -7.80
N LEU A 287 -20.78 31.58 -7.80
CA LEU A 287 -19.91 31.50 -8.98
C LEU A 287 -20.54 30.60 -10.05
N LEU A 288 -20.73 31.14 -11.26
CA LEU A 288 -21.23 30.39 -12.42
C LEU A 288 -20.09 29.92 -13.32
N ASP A 289 -19.15 30.81 -13.61
CA ASP A 289 -18.00 30.51 -14.48
C ASP A 289 -16.80 31.38 -14.11
N ALA A 290 -15.60 30.85 -14.32
CA ALA A 290 -14.33 31.55 -14.13
C ALA A 290 -13.34 31.07 -15.19
N GLN A 291 -12.88 31.99 -16.04
CA GLN A 291 -11.95 31.70 -17.12
C GLN A 291 -10.79 32.69 -17.17
N ILE A 292 -9.61 32.19 -17.51
CA ILE A 292 -8.41 33.01 -17.67
C ILE A 292 -8.55 33.81 -18.97
N SER A 293 -8.61 35.14 -18.86
CA SER A 293 -8.64 36.06 -20.00
C SER A 293 -7.25 36.46 -20.47
N ARG A 294 -6.27 36.48 -19.56
CA ARG A 294 -4.86 36.75 -19.83
C ARG A 294 -4.04 35.96 -18.82
N GLY A 295 -3.22 35.02 -19.30
CA GLY A 295 -2.30 34.27 -18.45
C GLY A 295 -1.06 35.08 -18.11
N SER A 296 -0.38 34.71 -17.02
CA SER A 296 0.86 35.35 -16.57
C SER A 296 2.11 34.87 -17.32
N GLY A 297 1.98 33.84 -18.15
CA GLY A 297 3.10 33.10 -18.74
C GLY A 297 3.58 31.92 -17.87
N ASN A 298 3.05 31.76 -16.66
CA ASN A 298 3.31 30.62 -15.78
C ASN A 298 2.00 29.87 -15.48
N ALA A 299 1.84 28.69 -16.09
CA ALA A 299 0.64 27.87 -15.96
C ALA A 299 0.34 27.48 -14.49
N ALA A 300 1.37 27.24 -13.68
CA ALA A 300 1.17 26.87 -12.28
C ALA A 300 0.59 28.03 -11.45
N TRP A 301 0.99 29.26 -11.76
CA TRP A 301 0.41 30.46 -11.14
C TRP A 301 -1.01 30.71 -11.64
N ASP A 302 -1.25 30.58 -12.95
CA ASP A 302 -2.58 30.75 -13.55
C ASP A 302 -3.59 29.75 -12.96
N ASP A 303 -3.20 28.48 -12.78
CA ASP A 303 -4.01 27.46 -12.12
C ASP A 303 -4.26 27.77 -10.64
N ALA A 304 -3.24 28.26 -9.92
CA ALA A 304 -3.39 28.64 -8.51
C ALA A 304 -4.36 29.83 -8.36
N ALA A 305 -4.26 30.82 -9.25
CA ALA A 305 -5.15 31.97 -9.33
C ALA A 305 -6.59 31.53 -9.63
N LEU A 306 -6.79 30.64 -10.60
CA LEU A 306 -8.11 30.10 -10.94
C LEU A 306 -8.75 29.32 -9.77
N ARG A 307 -7.98 28.46 -9.11
CA ARG A 307 -8.43 27.71 -7.93
C ARG A 307 -8.80 28.61 -6.76
N ALA A 308 -8.07 29.71 -6.57
CA ALA A 308 -8.38 30.67 -5.50
C ALA A 308 -9.73 31.36 -5.73
N VAL A 309 -10.05 31.70 -6.99
CA VAL A 309 -11.35 32.26 -7.38
C VAL A 309 -12.47 31.26 -7.12
N GLN A 310 -12.27 29.99 -7.52
CA GLN A 310 -13.25 28.91 -7.30
C GLN A 310 -13.50 28.64 -5.80
N ARG A 311 -12.47 28.72 -4.96
CA ARG A 311 -12.57 28.56 -3.51
C ARG A 311 -13.29 29.73 -2.82
N SER A 312 -13.40 30.87 -3.50
CA SER A 312 -14.01 32.11 -2.99
C SER A 312 -15.52 32.20 -3.27
N ASN A 313 -16.19 31.06 -3.45
CA ASN A 313 -17.64 30.98 -3.60
C ASN A 313 -18.33 30.91 -2.23
N PRO A 314 -19.33 31.76 -1.92
CA PRO A 314 -19.89 32.83 -2.75
C PRO A 314 -19.07 34.14 -2.74
N MET A 315 -19.10 34.84 -3.87
CA MET A 315 -18.46 36.13 -4.06
C MET A 315 -19.12 37.22 -3.19
N PRO A 316 -18.37 38.24 -2.74
CA PRO A 316 -18.92 39.31 -1.91
C PRO A 316 -20.00 40.09 -2.66
N GLN A 317 -21.05 40.51 -1.94
CA GLN A 317 -22.09 41.36 -2.51
C GLN A 317 -21.57 42.80 -2.70
N ASP A 318 -22.07 43.46 -3.75
CA ASP A 318 -21.75 44.86 -4.00
C ASP A 318 -22.53 45.80 -3.07
N ILE A 319 -22.28 47.10 -3.13
CA ILE A 319 -23.01 48.14 -2.37
C ILE A 319 -24.53 48.09 -2.60
N ASP A 320 -24.96 47.60 -3.77
CA ASP A 320 -26.37 47.44 -4.14
C ASP A 320 -26.99 46.12 -3.61
N GLY A 321 -26.26 45.38 -2.77
CA GLY A 321 -26.69 44.09 -2.21
C GLY A 321 -26.70 42.94 -3.21
N LYS A 322 -26.25 43.17 -4.45
CA LYS A 322 -26.17 42.17 -5.53
C LYS A 322 -24.74 42.08 -6.04
N THR A 323 -24.37 40.91 -6.54
CA THR A 323 -23.07 40.70 -7.19
C THR A 323 -23.19 41.01 -8.69
N PRO A 324 -22.24 41.74 -9.30
CA PRO A 324 -22.23 41.96 -10.74
C PRO A 324 -22.22 40.63 -11.51
N THR A 325 -22.97 40.56 -12.61
CA THR A 325 -23.14 39.34 -13.40
C THR A 325 -21.85 38.87 -14.06
N SER A 326 -20.97 39.81 -14.44
CA SER A 326 -19.63 39.53 -14.93
C SER A 326 -18.67 40.65 -14.58
N PHE A 327 -17.46 40.30 -14.13
CA PHE A 327 -16.39 41.26 -13.86
C PHE A 327 -15.02 40.62 -14.13
N LYS A 328 -14.00 41.45 -14.32
CA LYS A 328 -12.61 41.00 -14.50
C LYS A 328 -11.81 41.28 -13.24
N ILE A 329 -11.04 40.30 -12.80
CA ILE A 329 -10.10 40.45 -11.68
C ILE A 329 -8.68 40.19 -12.15
N THR A 330 -7.79 41.06 -11.70
CA THR A 330 -6.36 40.91 -11.91
C THR A 330 -5.72 40.43 -10.61
N LEU A 331 -5.10 39.26 -10.65
CA LEU A 331 -4.41 38.62 -9.52
C LEU A 331 -2.90 38.66 -9.76
N ARG A 332 -2.17 38.96 -8.68
CA ARG A 332 -0.70 38.95 -8.64
C ARG A 332 -0.25 38.17 -7.40
N PRO A 333 0.90 37.47 -7.47
CA PRO A 333 1.45 36.80 -6.30
C PRO A 333 1.69 37.80 -5.18
N ALA A 334 1.37 37.40 -3.95
CA ALA A 334 1.82 38.18 -2.80
C ALA A 334 3.32 37.93 -2.63
N GLY A 335 4.12 38.99 -2.78
CA GLY A 335 5.47 39.05 -2.21
C GLY A 335 5.42 39.28 -0.71
#